data_AF-A0A7G8FU28-F1
#
_entry.id   AF-A0A7G8FU28-F1
#
_cell.length_a   1.000
_cell.length_b   1.000
_cell.length_c   1.000
_cell.angle_alpha   90.00
_cell.angle_beta   90.00
_cell.angle_gamma   90.00
#
_symmetry.space_group_name_H-M   'P 1'
#
loop_
_entity.id
_entity.type
_entity.pdbx_description
1 polymer ?
#
loop_
_entity_poly.entity_id
_entity_poly.type
_entity_poly.pdbx_seq_one_letter_code
_entity_poly.pdbx_strand_id
1 'polypeptide(L)' 'MLVLLGLATGTAAQARTNAENQALRALCPIGLKAKGVSGRWGNERINAAIATIGFGNKWPDGAQATAYKLCNYGGYLK' A
#
# COMPACT_ATOMS: atom_id res chain seq x y z
N MET A 1 10.91 36.50 -20.94
CA MET A 1 10.12 36.26 -19.70
C MET A 1 9.93 34.77 -19.52
N LEU A 2 9.94 34.27 -18.28
CA LEU A 2 9.41 32.93 -17.95
C LEU A 2 7.89 32.90 -18.26
N VAL A 3 7.22 31.77 -18.45
CA VAL A 3 6.48 30.94 -17.45
C VAL A 3 5.62 29.99 -18.32
N LEU A 4 5.39 28.68 -18.07
CA LEU A 4 5.73 27.72 -17.02
C LEU A 4 5.88 26.32 -17.69
N LEU A 5 6.59 25.35 -17.08
CA LEU A 5 6.36 23.92 -17.39
C LEU A 5 5.18 23.42 -16.55
N GLY A 6 4.15 22.88 -17.19
CA GLY A 6 3.04 22.22 -16.50
C GLY A 6 3.49 20.92 -15.82
N LEU A 7 3.89 21.01 -14.55
CA LEU A 7 4.18 19.86 -13.69
C LEU A 7 2.90 19.07 -13.42
N ALA A 8 2.67 18.01 -14.20
CA ALA A 8 1.66 17.01 -13.91
C ALA A 8 2.10 16.17 -12.70
N THR A 9 1.96 16.70 -11.48
CA THR A 9 2.22 15.99 -10.22
C THR A 9 1.09 15.02 -9.88
N GLY A 10 0.68 14.20 -10.83
CA GLY A 10 0.17 12.88 -10.50
C GLY A 10 1.38 12.05 -10.09
N THR A 11 1.52 11.74 -8.80
CA THR A 11 2.53 10.77 -8.35
C THR A 11 2.19 9.43 -8.96
N ALA A 12 2.80 9.11 -10.10
CA ALA A 12 2.73 7.79 -10.70
C ALA A 12 3.11 6.80 -9.61
N ALA A 13 2.20 5.88 -9.27
CA ALA A 13 2.46 4.87 -8.26
C ALA A 13 3.74 4.14 -8.68
N GLN A 14 4.78 4.22 -7.84
CA GLN A 14 6.12 3.74 -8.19
C GLN A 14 6.01 2.30 -8.71
N ALA A 15 6.52 2.07 -9.92
CA ALA A 15 6.36 0.79 -10.61
C ALA A 15 7.00 -0.32 -9.77
N ARG A 16 6.16 -1.16 -9.17
CA ARG A 16 6.59 -2.25 -8.29
C ARG A 16 7.19 -3.39 -9.10
N THR A 17 8.27 -3.95 -8.59
CA THR A 17 8.89 -5.17 -9.11
C THR A 17 7.93 -6.36 -9.04
N ASN A 18 8.21 -7.39 -9.83
CA ASN A 18 7.44 -8.63 -9.78
C ASN A 18 7.48 -9.30 -8.39
N ALA A 19 8.60 -9.20 -7.67
CA ALA A 19 8.75 -9.72 -6.31
C ALA A 19 7.85 -8.99 -5.30
N GLU A 20 7.82 -7.65 -5.33
CA GLU A 20 6.93 -6.85 -4.47
C GLU A 20 5.46 -7.13 -4.79
N ASN A 21 5.09 -7.26 -6.06
CA ASN A 21 3.73 -7.60 -6.46
C ASN A 21 3.32 -9.01 -6.00
N GLN A 22 4.22 -10.00 -6.04
CA GLN A 22 3.98 -11.34 -5.50
C GLN A 22 3.84 -11.32 -3.96
N ALA A 23 4.72 -10.59 -3.27
CA ALA A 23 4.66 -10.42 -1.82
C ALA A 23 3.34 -9.76 -1.39
N LEU A 24 2.88 -8.72 -2.10
CA LEU A 24 1.59 -8.08 -1.82
C LEU A 24 0.41 -9.05 -2.06
N ARG A 25 0.40 -9.83 -3.15
CA ARG A 25 -0.63 -10.86 -3.38
C ARG A 25 -0.67 -11.93 -2.28
N ALA A 26 0.48 -12.29 -1.70
CA ALA A 26 0.53 -13.23 -0.58
C ALA A 26 0.09 -12.59 0.75
N LEU A 27 0.56 -11.37 1.04
CA LEU A 27 0.35 -10.71 2.35
C LEU A 27 -1.02 -10.05 2.48
N CYS A 28 -1.57 -9.45 1.43
CA CYS A 28 -2.86 -8.74 1.48
C CYS A 28 -4.02 -9.64 1.96
N PRO A 29 -4.21 -10.89 1.46
CA PRO A 29 -5.20 -11.81 1.99
C PRO A 29 -4.96 -12.18 3.47
N ILE A 30 -3.71 -12.23 3.92
CA ILE A 30 -3.37 -12.53 5.33
C ILE A 30 -3.70 -11.32 6.21
N GLY A 31 -3.36 -10.10 5.80
CA GLY A 31 -3.71 -8.87 6.53
C GLY A 31 -5.21 -8.65 6.65
N LEU A 32 -5.99 -9.02 5.62
CA LEU A 32 -7.45 -9.02 5.66
C LEU A 32 -8.01 -10.11 6.61
N LYS A 33 -7.45 -11.32 6.58
CA LYS A 33 -7.88 -12.45 7.43
C LYS A 33 -7.41 -12.35 8.89
N ALA A 34 -6.39 -11.54 9.15
CA ALA A 34 -5.90 -11.24 10.49
C ALA A 34 -6.91 -10.35 11.23
N LYS A 35 -7.97 -11.00 11.75
CA LYS A 35 -9.11 -10.39 12.45
C LYS A 35 -8.66 -9.32 13.45
N GLY A 36 -8.74 -8.05 13.04
CA GLY A 36 -8.83 -6.95 13.97
C GLY A 36 -10.20 -6.93 14.61
N VAL A 37 -10.26 -6.44 15.84
CA VAL A 37 -11.52 -6.18 16.54
C VAL A 37 -12.39 -5.30 15.65
N SER A 38 -13.54 -5.83 15.23
CA SER A 38 -14.54 -5.20 14.35
C SER A 38 -14.02 -4.73 12.97
N GLY A 39 -13.88 -5.67 12.02
CA GLY A 39 -13.75 -5.37 10.58
C GLY A 39 -12.47 -4.66 10.17
N ARG A 40 -11.46 -4.62 11.04
CA ARG A 40 -10.18 -3.93 10.84
C ARG A 40 -9.07 -4.90 10.46
N TRP A 41 -8.11 -4.38 9.69
CA TRP A 41 -6.82 -5.03 9.43
C TRP A 41 -6.03 -5.02 10.74
N GLY A 42 -6.16 -6.06 11.56
CA GLY A 42 -5.83 -6.00 12.98
C GLY A 42 -4.37 -6.18 13.33
N ASN A 43 -3.60 -6.82 12.44
CA ASN A 43 -2.20 -7.14 12.72
C ASN A 43 -1.29 -6.01 12.23
N GLU A 44 -0.92 -5.13 13.14
CA GLU A 44 -0.03 -3.99 12.88
C GLU A 44 1.28 -4.40 12.17
N ARG A 45 1.89 -5.54 12.54
CA ARG A 45 3.14 -6.01 11.91
C ARG A 45 2.95 -6.37 10.45
N ILE A 46 1.83 -7.04 10.12
CA ILE A 46 1.49 -7.38 8.73
C ILE A 46 1.14 -6.10 7.95
N ASN A 47 0.39 -5.18 8.56
CA ASN A 47 0.07 -3.90 7.95
C ASN A 47 1.33 -3.08 7.65
N ALA A 48 2.28 -3.01 8.60
CA ALA A 48 3.54 -2.33 8.43
C ALA A 48 4.38 -2.96 7.31
N ALA A 49 4.47 -4.30 7.25
CA ALA A 49 5.17 -4.98 6.16
C ALA A 49 4.56 -4.65 4.78
N ILE A 50 3.22 -4.70 4.66
CA ILE A 50 2.49 -4.36 3.43
C ILE A 50 2.71 -2.88 3.05
N ALA A 51 2.58 -1.97 4.01
CA ALA A 51 2.80 -0.54 3.80
C ALA A 51 4.25 -0.24 3.37
N THR A 52 5.24 -0.92 3.96
CA THR A 52 6.65 -0.80 3.58
C THR A 52 6.95 -1.33 2.18
N ILE A 53 6.33 -2.44 1.76
CA ILE A 53 6.45 -2.91 0.36
C ILE A 53 5.80 -1.91 -0.61
N GLY A 54 4.75 -1.20 -0.18
CA GLY A 54 4.06 -0.21 -1.02
C GLY A 54 4.75 1.15 -1.14
N PHE A 55 5.41 1.61 -0.08
CA PHE A 55 5.79 3.01 0.16
C PHE A 55 7.13 3.19 0.91
N GLY A 56 7.90 2.13 1.14
CA GLY A 56 9.11 2.15 1.96
C GLY A 56 8.82 2.64 3.39
N ASN A 57 9.73 3.43 3.97
CA ASN A 57 9.55 4.02 5.30
C ASN A 57 8.74 5.34 5.29
N LYS A 58 8.03 5.65 4.19
CA LYS A 58 7.29 6.92 4.00
C LYS A 58 5.82 6.66 3.67
N TRP A 59 5.09 6.12 4.63
CA TRP A 59 3.66 5.86 4.48
C TRP A 59 2.86 7.17 4.48
N PRO A 60 1.85 7.33 3.60
CA PRO A 60 0.97 8.51 3.58
C PRO A 60 -0.05 8.54 4.73
N ASP A 61 -0.28 7.40 5.38
CA ASP A 61 -1.15 7.25 6.55
C ASP A 61 -0.47 6.34 7.59
N GLY A 62 -1.13 6.04 8.71
CA GLY A 62 -0.73 4.93 9.57
C GLY A 62 -0.78 3.57 8.86
N ALA A 63 0.08 2.63 9.27
CA ALA A 63 0.28 1.32 8.64
C ALA A 63 -1.01 0.62 8.20
N GLN A 64 -2.03 0.58 9.07
CA GLN A 64 -3.33 -0.03 8.80
C GLN A 64 -4.04 0.60 7.59
N ALA A 65 -4.11 1.93 7.53
CA ALA A 65 -4.81 2.65 6.48
C ALA A 65 -4.04 2.55 5.15
N THR A 66 -2.71 2.68 5.18
CA THR A 66 -1.86 2.50 4.00
C THR A 66 -1.94 1.07 3.46
N ALA A 67 -1.90 0.04 4.31
CA ALA A 67 -2.07 -1.35 3.90
C ALA A 67 -3.46 -1.62 3.29
N TYR A 68 -4.53 -1.14 3.95
CA TYR A 68 -5.89 -1.23 3.41
C TYR A 68 -6.01 -0.61 2.02
N LYS A 69 -5.55 0.65 1.86
CA LYS A 69 -5.61 1.36 0.57
C LYS A 69 -4.80 0.62 -0.49
N LEU A 70 -3.58 0.21 -0.17
CA LEU A 70 -2.70 -0.51 -1.08
C LEU A 70 -3.33 -1.82 -1.57
N CYS A 71 -3.82 -2.66 -0.66
CA CYS A 71 -4.36 -3.97 -0.99
C CYS A 71 -5.67 -3.91 -1.78
N ASN A 72 -6.57 -2.99 -1.43
CA ASN A 72 -7.85 -2.83 -2.12
C ASN A 72 -7.67 -2.14 -3.49
N TYR A 73 -7.09 -0.94 -3.53
CA TYR A 73 -6.98 -0.15 -4.76
C TYR A 73 -5.86 -0.65 -5.69
N GLY A 74 -4.83 -1.33 -5.15
CA GLY A 74 -3.80 -2.01 -5.94
C GLY A 74 -4.22 -3.38 -6.49
N GLY A 75 -5.42 -3.89 -6.14
CA GLY A 75 -5.96 -5.13 -6.69
C GLY A 75 -5.28 -6.42 -6.19
N TYR A 76 -4.62 -6.37 -5.03
CA TYR A 76 -3.85 -7.49 -4.46
C TYR A 76 -4.69 -8.45 -3.59
N LEU A 77 -6.01 -8.26 -3.54
CA LEU A 77 -6.98 -9.09 -2.82
C LEU A 77 -7.74 -10.09 -3.73
N LYS A 78 -7.27 -10.28 -4.95
CA LYS A 78 -7.80 -11.21 -5.96
C LYS A 78 -6.90 -12.44 -6.10
#